data_AF-A0A367JE45-F1
#
_entry.id   AF-A0A367JE45-F1
#
_cell.length_a   1.000
_cell.length_b   1.000
_cell.length_c   1.000
_cell.angle_alpha   90.00
_cell.angle_beta   90.00
_cell.angle_gamma   90.00
#
_symmetry.space_group_name_H-M   'P 1'
#
loop_
_entity.id
_entity.type
_entity.pdbx_description
1 polymer ?
#
loop_
_entity_poly.entity_id
_entity_poly.type
_entity_poly.pdbx_seq_one_letter_code
_entity_poly.pdbx_strand_id
1 'polypeptide(L)'
;MPTVYIIIYSVYHHIYTLAKEVQKGLESEGVTVKLFQVPETLSDEVLSKLNAPPKPDIPIISVGALAEADAFLFGIPTRFGTLPSQMKSFLDATGALWATGALSGKFVGTFFSSASQHGGQETTAYTLLTYFAHHGLNYIPLGYPNSHMFDNDEVVGGSPYGAGTIANGDGSRLPTDKEKDIAKTQGELFAKLLNTYHRGLEIVKKESSKLTADSAVANTTEPSITPAPVQSSSAGKEETAAPTTEESRKNIDEPIAPVSETTRQVDENPTTNSVFIAIHVGAGNLSKTKEPAYRALCAKACKAGMEILKSENGSAIDAVAMAIKILEDDPITNAGYGSNLTIKGTVECDASIMEGARGTFGAVGAVSGIKNPIMTAKQLVLEGKNGLLPLGRVPPMLLVGPGAKEWAKTRNHTIVEDEELIEQSSLATFAEHMSRLIEYQEQTQQPDLGHDTVGAVCIDQNGNIAAGVSSGGISLKFPGRVGEAAMYGCGCWAQNERNGVPGVACSTTGTGEQIMRTMLTYKCASHLQTEDDIKKAVTDCLKHDFLDSSFLDIYDTKSVGIIMLRVQTLENDRRLEFWYGHTTEDMGVGYMSSTHSKPKVTRIKSIHDGVLMDIY
;
A
#
# COMPACT_ATOMS: atom_id res chain seq x y z
N MET A 1 -14.31 1.26 -24.16
CA MET A 1 -13.45 0.35 -24.95
C MET A 1 -12.38 1.20 -25.58
N PRO A 2 -11.09 0.83 -25.47
CA PRO A 2 -10.02 1.59 -26.08
C PRO A 2 -10.14 1.55 -27.60
N THR A 3 -9.66 2.62 -28.24
CA THR A 3 -9.64 2.77 -29.70
C THR A 3 -8.21 2.66 -30.22
N VAL A 4 -7.97 1.71 -31.12
CA VAL A 4 -6.67 1.47 -31.76
C VAL A 4 -6.72 1.89 -33.21
N TYR A 5 -5.75 2.70 -33.62
CA TYR A 5 -5.56 3.07 -35.03
C TYR A 5 -4.48 2.17 -35.64
N ILE A 6 -4.84 1.40 -36.65
CA ILE A 6 -3.87 0.74 -37.52
C ILE A 6 -3.53 1.73 -38.63
N ILE A 7 -2.27 2.13 -38.75
CA ILE A 7 -1.81 3.14 -39.69
C ILE A 7 -0.79 2.51 -40.62
N ILE A 8 -1.10 2.46 -41.91
CA ILE A 8 -0.28 1.73 -42.87
C ILE A 8 0.24 2.59 -44.01
N TYR A 9 1.33 2.13 -44.61
CA TYR A 9 1.66 2.41 -46.00
C TYR A 9 1.74 1.08 -46.75
N SER A 10 1.09 0.96 -47.92
CA SER A 10 1.06 -0.30 -48.65
C SER A 10 0.88 -0.09 -50.14
N VAL A 11 1.88 -0.47 -50.94
CA VAL A 11 1.79 -0.42 -52.41
C VAL A 11 1.17 -1.71 -52.94
N TYR A 12 1.80 -2.86 -52.69
CA TYR A 12 1.37 -4.17 -53.22
C TYR A 12 0.48 -4.98 -52.27
N HIS A 13 -0.29 -4.30 -51.42
CA HIS A 13 -1.23 -4.91 -50.45
C HIS A 13 -0.66 -5.85 -49.36
N HIS A 14 0.62 -6.20 -49.34
CA HIS A 14 1.23 -7.06 -48.30
C HIS A 14 0.96 -6.55 -46.87
N ILE A 15 1.27 -5.27 -46.62
CA ILE A 15 1.00 -4.63 -45.33
C ILE A 15 -0.51 -4.56 -45.06
N TYR A 16 -1.31 -4.26 -46.08
CA TYR A 16 -2.77 -4.23 -45.93
C TYR A 16 -3.33 -5.59 -45.51
N THR A 17 -2.85 -6.69 -46.10
CA THR A 17 -3.24 -8.05 -45.72
C THR A 17 -2.86 -8.36 -44.27
N LEU A 18 -1.62 -8.05 -43.84
CA LEU A 18 -1.25 -8.23 -42.43
C LEU A 18 -2.08 -7.34 -41.50
N ALA A 19 -2.36 -6.09 -41.89
CA ALA A 19 -3.17 -5.16 -41.13
C ALA A 19 -4.59 -5.70 -40.88
N LYS A 20 -5.16 -6.42 -41.85
CA LYS A 20 -6.46 -7.09 -41.67
C LYS A 20 -6.41 -8.22 -40.65
N GLU A 21 -5.31 -8.96 -40.56
CA GLU A 21 -5.16 -10.01 -39.55
C GLU A 21 -4.87 -9.43 -38.16
N VAL A 22 -4.04 -8.38 -38.07
CA VAL A 22 -3.85 -7.61 -36.83
C VAL A 22 -5.19 -7.05 -36.35
N GLN A 23 -6.00 -6.48 -37.26
CA GLN A 23 -7.35 -5.98 -36.98
C GLN A 23 -8.23 -7.08 -36.35
N LYS A 24 -8.28 -8.27 -36.96
CA LYS A 24 -9.04 -9.40 -36.39
C LYS A 24 -8.57 -9.77 -34.98
N GLY A 25 -7.26 -9.79 -34.75
CA GLY A 25 -6.70 -10.08 -33.43
C GLY A 25 -7.12 -9.06 -32.38
N LEU A 26 -7.00 -7.77 -32.69
CA LEU A 26 -7.45 -6.68 -31.81
C LEU A 26 -8.96 -6.74 -31.52
N GLU A 27 -9.78 -6.94 -32.55
CA GLU A 27 -11.25 -6.98 -32.43
C GLU A 27 -11.72 -8.19 -31.62
N SER A 28 -11.02 -9.33 -31.71
CA SER A 28 -11.33 -10.54 -30.93
C SER A 28 -11.20 -10.34 -29.42
N GLU A 29 -10.42 -9.33 -29.01
CA GLU A 29 -10.20 -8.95 -27.62
C GLU A 29 -11.01 -7.69 -27.23
N GLY A 30 -12.03 -7.31 -28.01
CA GLY A 30 -13.00 -6.27 -27.64
C GLY A 30 -12.48 -4.83 -27.75
N VAL A 31 -11.52 -4.58 -28.66
CA VAL A 31 -10.97 -3.25 -28.93
C VAL A 31 -11.62 -2.65 -30.18
N THR A 32 -11.92 -1.34 -30.16
CA THR A 32 -12.42 -0.62 -31.34
C THR A 32 -11.26 -0.34 -32.29
N VAL A 33 -11.31 -0.78 -33.54
CA VAL A 33 -10.22 -0.59 -34.50
C VAL A 33 -10.64 0.34 -35.64
N LYS A 34 -9.77 1.28 -36.00
CA LYS A 34 -9.87 2.06 -37.24
C LYS A 34 -8.61 1.85 -38.09
N LEU A 35 -8.78 1.54 -39.37
CA LEU A 35 -7.70 1.36 -40.32
C LEU A 35 -7.53 2.64 -41.15
N PHE A 36 -6.31 3.14 -41.21
CA PHE A 36 -5.93 4.32 -41.98
C PHE A 36 -4.69 4.06 -42.83
N GLN A 37 -4.53 4.88 -43.88
CA GLN A 37 -3.30 4.95 -44.66
C GLN A 37 -2.66 6.34 -44.59
N VAL A 38 -1.34 6.42 -44.66
CA VAL A 38 -0.64 7.70 -44.79
C VAL A 38 -0.76 8.25 -46.22
N PRO A 39 -0.63 9.58 -46.43
CA PRO A 39 -0.67 10.18 -47.75
C PRO A 39 0.36 9.57 -48.71
N GLU A 40 -0.07 9.29 -49.94
CA GLU A 40 0.83 8.88 -51.01
C GLU A 40 1.50 10.12 -51.63
N THR A 41 2.83 10.10 -51.71
CA THR A 41 3.64 11.20 -52.24
C THR A 41 4.15 10.95 -53.66
N LEU A 42 4.02 9.72 -54.18
CA LEU A 42 4.35 9.39 -55.57
C LEU A 42 3.22 9.82 -56.50
N SER A 43 3.58 10.29 -57.70
CA SER A 43 2.61 10.59 -58.75
C SER A 43 2.00 9.32 -59.34
N ASP A 44 0.80 9.44 -59.91
CA ASP A 44 0.12 8.32 -60.58
C ASP A 44 0.95 7.73 -61.73
N GLU A 45 1.76 8.54 -62.40
CA GLU A 45 2.70 8.07 -63.43
C GLU A 45 3.77 7.13 -62.84
N VAL A 46 4.33 7.47 -61.68
CA VAL A 46 5.33 6.63 -61.01
C VAL A 46 4.68 5.35 -60.49
N LEU A 47 3.49 5.45 -59.89
CA LEU A 47 2.74 4.27 -59.43
C LEU A 47 2.38 3.32 -60.59
N SER A 48 2.02 3.87 -61.75
CA SER A 48 1.78 3.09 -62.96
C SER A 48 3.03 2.36 -63.44
N LYS A 49 4.20 3.03 -63.41
CA LYS A 49 5.49 2.39 -63.76
C LYS A 49 5.91 1.29 -62.78
N LEU A 50 5.45 1.38 -61.53
CA LEU A 50 5.65 0.34 -60.52
C LEU A 50 4.67 -0.83 -60.64
N ASN A 51 3.72 -0.79 -61.58
CA ASN A 51 2.61 -1.75 -61.66
C ASN A 51 1.86 -1.88 -60.32
N ALA A 52 1.68 -0.76 -59.62
CA ALA A 52 0.97 -0.75 -58.35
C ALA A 52 -0.51 -1.16 -58.58
N PRO A 53 -1.05 -2.08 -57.77
CA PRO A 53 -2.47 -2.44 -57.86
C PRO A 53 -3.37 -1.25 -57.46
N PRO A 54 -4.67 -1.30 -57.80
CA PRO A 54 -5.63 -0.30 -57.35
C PRO A 54 -5.60 -0.14 -55.83
N LYS A 55 -5.51 1.10 -55.36
CA LYS A 55 -5.42 1.40 -53.93
C LYS A 55 -6.65 0.85 -53.18
N PRO A 56 -6.48 0.21 -52.02
CA PRO A 56 -7.62 -0.16 -51.18
C PRO A 56 -8.36 1.09 -50.70
N ASP A 57 -9.68 0.96 -50.54
CA ASP A 57 -10.52 2.03 -49.98
C ASP A 57 -10.27 2.16 -48.47
N ILE A 58 -9.27 2.96 -48.11
CA ILE A 58 -8.85 3.23 -46.73
C ILE A 58 -8.76 4.75 -46.56
N PRO A 59 -9.34 5.33 -45.49
CA PRO A 59 -9.22 6.76 -45.24
C PRO A 59 -7.76 7.18 -45.03
N ILE A 60 -7.40 8.34 -45.57
CA ILE A 60 -6.10 8.96 -45.34
C ILE A 60 -6.09 9.62 -43.95
N ILE A 61 -5.11 9.29 -43.12
CA ILE A 61 -4.99 9.88 -41.77
C ILE A 61 -4.35 11.28 -41.83
N SER A 62 -4.89 12.20 -41.05
CA SER A 62 -4.24 13.47 -40.71
C SER A 62 -3.41 13.32 -39.44
N VAL A 63 -2.31 14.07 -39.30
CA VAL A 63 -1.49 14.01 -38.08
C VAL A 63 -2.32 14.31 -36.83
N GLY A 64 -3.23 15.29 -36.87
CA GLY A 64 -4.06 15.66 -35.72
C GLY A 64 -4.96 14.53 -35.21
N ALA A 65 -5.42 13.64 -36.08
CA ALA A 65 -6.26 12.50 -35.70
C ALA A 65 -5.54 11.51 -34.77
N LEU A 66 -4.20 11.52 -34.73
CA LEU A 66 -3.43 10.67 -33.81
C LEU A 66 -3.81 10.92 -32.34
N ALA A 67 -4.17 12.14 -31.96
CA ALA A 67 -4.55 12.45 -30.58
C ALA A 67 -5.81 11.70 -30.11
N GLU A 68 -6.68 11.30 -31.05
CA GLU A 68 -7.99 10.68 -30.78
C GLU A 68 -7.89 9.20 -30.38
N ALA A 69 -6.81 8.50 -30.76
CA ALA A 69 -6.67 7.07 -30.48
C ALA A 69 -6.00 6.84 -29.13
N ASP A 70 -6.27 5.70 -28.51
CA ASP A 70 -5.57 5.27 -27.28
C ASP A 70 -4.24 4.58 -27.59
N ALA A 71 -4.15 3.98 -28.78
CA ALA A 71 -2.95 3.29 -29.23
C ALA A 71 -2.87 3.12 -30.75
N PHE A 72 -1.68 2.76 -31.24
CA PHE A 72 -1.37 2.67 -32.66
C PHE A 72 -0.66 1.36 -33.03
N LEU A 73 -0.94 0.83 -34.22
CA LEU A 73 -0.09 -0.18 -34.86
C LEU A 73 0.35 0.31 -36.24
N PHE A 74 1.65 0.49 -36.43
CA PHE A 74 2.21 0.96 -37.70
C PHE A 74 2.63 -0.20 -38.60
N GLY A 75 1.97 -0.30 -39.75
CA GLY A 75 2.30 -1.25 -40.81
C GLY A 75 3.18 -0.62 -41.87
N ILE A 76 4.43 -1.06 -41.97
CA ILE A 76 5.45 -0.35 -42.75
C ILE A 76 6.23 -1.29 -43.67
N PRO A 77 6.24 -1.05 -44.99
CA PRO A 77 7.12 -1.76 -45.89
C PRO A 77 8.53 -1.23 -45.72
N THR A 78 9.51 -2.11 -45.64
CA THR A 78 10.90 -1.74 -45.44
C THR A 78 11.54 -1.30 -46.74
N ARG A 79 12.24 -0.15 -46.71
CA ARG A 79 13.06 0.36 -47.81
C ARG A 79 14.50 0.57 -47.33
N PHE A 80 15.43 -0.25 -47.81
CA PHE A 80 16.86 -0.20 -47.40
C PHE A 80 17.06 -0.28 -45.88
N GLY A 81 16.26 -1.10 -45.19
CA GLY A 81 16.29 -1.20 -43.73
C GLY A 81 15.75 0.00 -42.97
N THR A 82 14.99 0.89 -43.61
CA THR A 82 14.34 2.05 -42.97
C THR A 82 12.93 2.30 -43.53
N LEU A 83 12.31 3.38 -43.05
CA LEU A 83 10.98 3.87 -43.41
C LEU A 83 10.91 4.34 -44.88
N PRO A 84 9.80 4.09 -45.58
CA PRO A 84 9.51 4.74 -46.85
C PRO A 84 9.25 6.24 -46.61
N SER A 85 9.52 7.08 -47.61
CA SER A 85 9.42 8.54 -47.48
C SER A 85 8.03 9.01 -47.05
N GLN A 86 6.98 8.33 -47.47
CA GLN A 86 5.58 8.62 -47.11
C GLN A 86 5.35 8.51 -45.61
N MET A 87 5.80 7.40 -45.02
CA MET A 87 5.70 7.19 -43.57
C MET A 87 6.61 8.16 -42.82
N LYS A 88 7.83 8.38 -43.32
CA LYS A 88 8.76 9.33 -42.70
C LYS A 88 8.19 10.74 -42.69
N SER A 89 7.66 11.24 -43.82
CA SER A 89 7.06 12.57 -43.91
C SER A 89 5.84 12.71 -43.02
N PHE A 90 5.02 11.68 -42.87
CA PHE A 90 3.89 11.68 -41.93
C PHE A 90 4.36 11.80 -40.48
N LEU A 91 5.37 11.01 -40.07
CA LEU A 91 5.93 11.05 -38.72
C LEU A 91 6.72 12.33 -38.44
N ASP A 92 7.45 12.88 -39.41
CA ASP A 92 8.16 14.15 -39.24
C ASP A 92 7.18 15.34 -39.05
N ALA A 93 5.94 15.21 -39.52
CA ALA A 93 4.91 16.23 -39.39
C ALA A 93 4.21 16.25 -38.02
N THR A 94 4.58 15.38 -37.07
CA THR A 94 3.97 15.32 -35.73
C THR A 94 4.54 16.33 -34.73
N GLY A 95 5.39 17.28 -35.16
CA GLY A 95 6.08 18.23 -34.27
C GLY A 95 5.16 19.01 -33.33
N ALA A 96 3.95 19.39 -33.77
CA ALA A 96 2.96 20.05 -32.91
C ALA A 96 2.42 19.13 -31.79
N LEU A 97 2.23 17.84 -32.10
CA LEU A 97 1.81 16.84 -31.11
C LEU A 97 2.93 16.51 -30.12
N TRP A 98 4.17 16.53 -30.59
CA TRP A 98 5.36 16.40 -29.73
C TRP A 98 5.43 17.57 -28.75
N ALA A 99 5.34 18.81 -29.23
CA ALA A 99 5.45 20.01 -28.41
C ALA A 99 4.38 20.09 -27.31
N THR A 100 3.21 19.49 -27.54
CA THR A 100 2.07 19.46 -26.59
C THR A 100 2.03 18.19 -25.73
N GLY A 101 2.90 17.21 -25.99
CA GLY A 101 2.84 15.91 -25.33
C GLY A 101 1.58 15.11 -25.64
N ALA A 102 0.85 15.42 -26.71
CA ALA A 102 -0.49 14.87 -27.01
C ALA A 102 -0.50 13.34 -27.22
N LEU A 103 0.65 12.74 -27.51
CA LEU A 103 0.79 11.29 -27.69
C LEU A 103 1.38 10.57 -26.46
N SER A 104 1.80 11.32 -25.43
CA SER A 104 2.45 10.76 -24.25
C SER A 104 1.52 9.77 -23.52
N GLY A 105 2.08 8.63 -23.11
CA GLY A 105 1.35 7.59 -22.39
C GLY A 105 0.48 6.66 -23.25
N LYS A 106 0.29 6.97 -24.54
CA LYS A 106 -0.41 6.08 -25.50
C LYS A 106 0.48 4.90 -25.89
N PHE A 107 -0.10 3.81 -26.37
CA PHE A 107 0.65 2.60 -26.75
C PHE A 107 0.93 2.52 -28.24
N VAL A 108 2.02 1.86 -28.62
CA VAL A 108 2.40 1.71 -30.03
C VAL A 108 3.03 0.36 -30.32
N GLY A 109 2.70 -0.22 -31.48
CA GLY A 109 3.30 -1.45 -32.01
C GLY A 109 3.62 -1.30 -33.50
N THR A 110 4.35 -2.27 -34.05
CA THR A 110 4.81 -2.22 -35.45
C THR A 110 4.69 -3.57 -36.14
N PHE A 111 4.50 -3.58 -37.45
CA PHE A 111 4.56 -4.78 -38.29
C PHE A 111 5.02 -4.41 -39.71
N PHE A 112 5.59 -5.38 -40.43
CA PHE A 112 6.46 -5.08 -41.58
C PHE A 112 6.20 -5.92 -42.83
N SER A 113 6.71 -5.44 -43.96
CA SER A 113 6.96 -6.27 -45.13
C SER A 113 8.35 -5.98 -45.68
N SER A 114 9.03 -7.01 -46.15
CA SER A 114 10.39 -6.89 -46.69
C SER A 114 10.53 -7.73 -47.95
N ALA A 115 11.33 -7.28 -48.91
CA ALA A 115 11.56 -8.04 -50.15
C ALA A 115 12.34 -9.35 -49.92
N SER A 116 13.10 -9.44 -48.82
CA SER A 116 13.90 -10.60 -48.43
C SER A 116 14.06 -10.67 -46.91
N GLN A 117 14.51 -11.80 -46.37
CA GLN A 117 14.78 -11.96 -44.93
C GLN A 117 15.83 -10.96 -44.39
N HIS A 118 16.74 -10.50 -45.24
CA HIS A 118 17.75 -9.50 -44.92
C HIS A 118 17.33 -8.08 -45.33
N GLY A 119 16.05 -7.87 -45.64
CA GLY A 119 15.51 -6.58 -46.11
C GLY A 119 15.54 -5.45 -45.08
N GLY A 120 15.81 -5.78 -43.80
CA GLY A 120 15.97 -4.81 -42.71
C GLY A 120 14.69 -4.48 -41.94
N GLN A 121 13.79 -5.45 -41.79
CA GLN A 121 12.59 -5.34 -40.94
C GLN A 121 12.94 -4.94 -39.50
N GLU A 122 13.98 -5.53 -38.90
CA GLU A 122 14.43 -5.18 -37.55
C GLU A 122 14.99 -3.76 -37.48
N THR A 123 15.87 -3.37 -38.42
CA THR A 123 16.44 -2.01 -38.43
C THR A 123 15.37 -0.95 -38.66
N THR A 124 14.32 -1.28 -39.43
CA THR A 124 13.14 -0.40 -39.59
C THR A 124 12.45 -0.18 -38.25
N ALA A 125 12.26 -1.23 -37.45
CA ALA A 125 11.72 -1.12 -36.10
C ALA A 125 12.60 -0.24 -35.20
N TYR A 126 13.91 -0.45 -35.20
CA TYR A 126 14.86 0.37 -34.44
C TYR A 126 14.76 1.86 -34.79
N THR A 127 14.60 2.19 -36.07
CA THR A 127 14.45 3.59 -36.50
C THR A 127 13.11 4.21 -36.07
N LEU A 128 12.07 3.42 -35.80
CA LEU A 128 10.80 3.91 -35.27
C LEU A 128 10.85 4.17 -33.77
N LEU A 129 11.64 3.40 -33.02
CA LEU A 129 11.79 3.58 -31.58
C LEU A 129 12.21 5.00 -31.21
N THR A 130 13.00 5.68 -32.06
CA THR A 130 13.37 7.07 -31.82
C THR A 130 12.14 7.98 -31.83
N TYR A 131 11.23 7.81 -32.79
CA TYR A 131 9.98 8.58 -32.84
C TYR A 131 9.10 8.26 -31.61
N PHE A 132 8.99 6.98 -31.24
CA PHE A 132 8.17 6.56 -30.11
C PHE A 132 8.68 7.16 -28.80
N ALA A 133 9.99 7.08 -28.55
CA ALA A 133 10.63 7.62 -27.36
C ALA A 133 10.44 9.14 -27.24
N HIS A 134 10.64 9.90 -28.33
CA HIS A 134 10.47 11.37 -28.29
C HIS A 134 9.03 11.79 -28.00
N HIS A 135 8.05 11.00 -28.43
CA HIS A 135 6.63 11.26 -28.17
C HIS A 135 6.12 10.72 -26.83
N GLY A 136 6.95 10.00 -26.06
CA GLY A 136 6.52 9.35 -24.81
C GLY A 136 5.56 8.19 -25.03
N LEU A 137 5.65 7.51 -26.19
CA LEU A 137 4.82 6.36 -26.52
C LEU A 137 5.36 5.07 -25.88
N ASN A 138 4.45 4.27 -25.35
CA ASN A 138 4.75 2.97 -24.76
C ASN A 138 4.81 1.90 -25.85
N TYR A 139 6.03 1.48 -26.23
CA TYR A 139 6.23 0.46 -27.27
C TYR A 139 5.91 -0.96 -26.75
N ILE A 140 5.00 -1.65 -27.43
CA ILE A 140 4.66 -3.05 -27.18
C ILE A 140 5.32 -3.90 -28.29
N PRO A 141 6.38 -4.65 -27.97
CA PRO A 141 6.96 -5.61 -28.92
C PRO A 141 6.04 -6.84 -29.09
N LEU A 142 6.20 -7.55 -30.21
CA LEU A 142 5.54 -8.84 -30.40
C LEU A 142 6.16 -9.93 -29.50
N GLY A 143 7.49 -9.98 -29.39
CA GLY A 143 8.21 -11.09 -28.76
C GLY A 143 8.17 -12.37 -29.62
N TYR A 144 8.24 -13.54 -28.98
CA TYR A 144 8.10 -14.86 -29.65
C TYR A 144 6.88 -15.67 -29.17
N PRO A 145 5.66 -15.10 -29.19
CA PRO A 145 4.48 -15.77 -28.62
C PRO A 145 3.90 -16.83 -29.55
N ASN A 146 4.12 -16.71 -30.87
CA ASN A 146 3.61 -17.63 -31.86
C ASN A 146 4.70 -18.63 -32.26
N SER A 147 4.38 -19.92 -32.21
CA SER A 147 5.32 -21.01 -32.54
C SER A 147 5.90 -20.93 -33.95
N HIS A 148 5.17 -20.34 -34.92
CA HIS A 148 5.63 -20.15 -36.29
C HIS A 148 6.86 -19.23 -36.40
N MET A 149 7.17 -18.43 -35.38
CA MET A 149 8.35 -17.56 -35.37
C MET A 149 9.67 -18.31 -35.15
N PHE A 150 9.61 -19.59 -34.76
CA PHE A 150 10.77 -20.48 -34.62
C PHE A 150 10.95 -21.40 -35.83
N ASP A 151 10.07 -21.30 -36.82
CA ASP A 151 10.08 -22.14 -38.00
C ASP A 151 11.29 -21.82 -38.90
N ASN A 152 12.05 -22.85 -39.25
CA ASN A 152 13.20 -22.76 -40.14
C ASN A 152 13.03 -23.64 -41.40
N ASP A 153 11.89 -24.31 -41.55
CA ASP A 153 11.59 -25.17 -42.70
C ASP A 153 11.15 -24.34 -43.92
N GLU A 154 10.60 -23.15 -43.69
CA GLU A 154 10.30 -22.18 -44.74
C GLU A 154 10.63 -20.74 -44.34
N VAL A 155 10.64 -19.85 -45.32
CA VAL A 155 10.81 -18.42 -45.07
C VAL A 155 9.55 -17.88 -44.39
N VAL A 156 9.69 -17.39 -43.16
CA VAL A 156 8.64 -16.69 -42.41
C VAL A 156 9.11 -15.27 -42.10
N GLY A 157 8.31 -14.27 -42.44
CA GLY A 157 8.57 -12.86 -42.11
C GLY A 157 8.22 -12.50 -40.67
N GLY A 158 8.74 -11.36 -40.20
CA GLY A 158 8.56 -10.88 -38.83
C GLY A 158 9.78 -11.08 -37.94
N SER A 159 9.68 -10.55 -36.73
CA SER A 159 10.71 -10.56 -35.68
C SER A 159 10.05 -10.26 -34.32
N PRO A 160 10.79 -10.29 -33.20
CA PRO A 160 10.27 -9.83 -31.90
C PRO A 160 9.73 -8.40 -31.90
N TYR A 161 10.14 -7.58 -32.86
CA TYR A 161 9.70 -6.19 -33.01
C TYR A 161 8.36 -6.06 -33.74
N GLY A 162 7.81 -7.14 -34.30
CA GLY A 162 6.56 -7.10 -35.04
C GLY A 162 6.40 -8.26 -36.01
N ALA A 163 5.14 -8.60 -36.27
CA ALA A 163 4.76 -9.52 -37.34
C ALA A 163 5.27 -8.98 -38.69
N GLY A 164 5.48 -9.87 -39.64
CA GLY A 164 5.90 -9.43 -40.96
C GLY A 164 5.71 -10.48 -42.03
N THR A 165 6.01 -10.08 -43.26
CA THR A 165 5.93 -10.95 -44.43
C THR A 165 7.08 -10.68 -45.39
N ILE A 166 7.59 -11.74 -46.02
CA ILE A 166 8.59 -11.63 -47.08
C ILE A 166 7.90 -11.61 -48.44
N ALA A 167 8.08 -10.53 -49.22
CA ALA A 167 7.30 -10.25 -50.42
C ALA A 167 7.96 -10.68 -51.74
N ASN A 168 9.18 -11.22 -51.71
CA ASN A 168 10.11 -11.25 -52.85
C ASN A 168 10.49 -9.85 -53.38
N GLY A 169 11.55 -9.79 -54.20
CA GLY A 169 12.01 -8.53 -54.82
C GLY A 169 11.03 -7.93 -55.84
N ASP A 170 10.17 -8.76 -56.42
CA ASP A 170 9.15 -8.40 -57.40
C ASP A 170 7.75 -8.24 -56.78
N GLY A 171 7.59 -8.48 -55.47
CA GLY A 171 6.30 -8.41 -54.79
C GLY A 171 5.38 -9.60 -55.06
N SER A 172 5.88 -10.69 -55.65
CA SER A 172 5.06 -11.85 -56.03
C SER A 172 4.65 -12.76 -54.86
N ARG A 173 5.40 -12.77 -53.75
CA ARG A 173 5.12 -13.65 -52.61
C ARG A 173 4.15 -12.97 -51.66
N LEU A 174 2.90 -13.42 -51.69
CA LEU A 174 1.87 -12.96 -50.77
C LEU A 174 2.10 -13.47 -49.34
N PRO A 175 1.51 -12.81 -48.32
CA PRO A 175 1.57 -13.29 -46.94
C PRO A 175 1.04 -14.71 -46.82
N THR A 176 1.87 -15.58 -46.25
CA THR A 176 1.53 -16.97 -45.95
C THR A 176 0.55 -17.07 -44.78
N ASP A 177 -0.08 -18.23 -44.60
CA ASP A 177 -1.00 -18.43 -43.48
C ASP A 177 -0.28 -18.39 -42.12
N LYS A 178 0.99 -18.81 -42.05
CA LYS A 178 1.83 -18.65 -40.86
C LYS A 178 2.06 -17.17 -40.52
N GLU A 179 2.42 -16.35 -41.51
CA GLU A 179 2.63 -14.91 -41.31
C GLU A 179 1.32 -14.19 -40.91
N LYS A 180 0.19 -14.60 -41.49
CA LYS A 180 -1.15 -14.11 -41.10
C LYS A 180 -1.50 -14.48 -39.66
N ASP A 181 -1.22 -15.71 -39.24
CA ASP A 181 -1.46 -16.17 -37.87
C ASP A 181 -0.60 -15.44 -36.83
N ILE A 182 0.68 -15.18 -37.17
CA ILE A 182 1.57 -14.33 -36.36
C ILE A 182 0.98 -12.91 -36.23
N ALA A 183 0.51 -12.31 -37.33
CA ALA A 183 -0.10 -10.97 -37.32
C ALA A 183 -1.37 -10.92 -36.47
N LYS A 184 -2.22 -11.95 -36.54
CA LYS A 184 -3.39 -12.08 -35.67
C LYS A 184 -2.98 -12.19 -34.19
N THR A 185 -1.99 -13.04 -33.89
CA THR A 185 -1.44 -13.21 -32.53
C THR A 185 -0.92 -11.88 -31.96
N GLN A 186 -0.25 -11.06 -32.79
CA GLN A 186 0.19 -9.74 -32.39
C GLN A 186 -0.98 -8.84 -31.98
N GLY A 187 -2.06 -8.83 -32.77
CA GLY A 187 -3.26 -8.07 -32.45
C GLY A 187 -3.88 -8.49 -31.10
N GLU A 188 -4.00 -9.80 -30.87
CA GLU A 188 -4.55 -10.36 -29.62
C GLU A 188 -3.73 -9.92 -28.39
N LEU A 189 -2.40 -10.03 -28.46
CA LEU A 189 -1.51 -9.68 -27.34
C LEU A 189 -1.48 -8.17 -27.06
N PHE A 190 -1.43 -7.37 -28.13
CA PHE A 190 -1.46 -5.93 -28.03
C PHE A 190 -2.74 -5.46 -27.34
N ALA A 191 -3.90 -6.01 -27.75
CA ALA A 191 -5.18 -5.71 -27.13
C ALA A 191 -5.26 -6.14 -25.66
N LYS A 192 -4.75 -7.34 -25.30
CA LYS A 192 -4.73 -7.81 -23.90
C LYS A 192 -3.98 -6.85 -22.98
N LEU A 193 -2.81 -6.36 -23.41
CA LEU A 193 -2.03 -5.40 -22.66
C LEU A 193 -2.75 -4.05 -22.55
N LEU A 194 -3.28 -3.54 -23.67
CA LEU A 194 -4.02 -2.28 -23.70
C LEU A 194 -5.27 -2.32 -22.80
N ASN A 195 -6.07 -3.38 -22.88
CA ASN A 195 -7.24 -3.58 -22.04
C ASN A 195 -6.88 -3.69 -20.56
N THR A 196 -5.76 -4.31 -20.22
CA THR A 196 -5.27 -4.38 -18.84
C THR A 196 -4.94 -2.99 -18.31
N TYR A 197 -4.25 -2.18 -19.10
CA TYR A 197 -3.97 -0.79 -18.76
C TYR A 197 -5.24 0.05 -18.57
N HIS A 198 -6.19 0.00 -19.52
CA HIS A 198 -7.43 0.76 -19.42
C HIS A 198 -8.33 0.31 -18.26
N ARG A 199 -8.37 -0.99 -17.95
CA ARG A 199 -9.06 -1.48 -16.75
C ARG A 199 -8.47 -0.87 -15.48
N GLY A 200 -7.14 -0.81 -15.39
CA GLY A 200 -6.45 -0.13 -14.29
C GLY A 200 -6.83 1.35 -14.19
N LEU A 201 -6.85 2.07 -15.32
CA LEU A 201 -7.26 3.48 -15.34
C LEU A 201 -8.72 3.70 -14.93
N GLU A 202 -9.65 2.85 -15.37
CA GLU A 202 -11.07 2.94 -14.99
C GLU A 202 -11.26 2.70 -13.49
N ILE A 203 -10.52 1.75 -12.90
CA ILE A 203 -10.50 1.53 -11.45
C ILE A 203 -10.03 2.80 -10.75
N VAL A 204 -8.90 3.37 -11.16
CA VAL A 204 -8.37 4.61 -10.58
C VAL A 204 -9.37 5.76 -10.70
N LYS A 205 -9.95 6.00 -11.89
CA LYS A 205 -10.92 7.08 -12.12
C LYS A 205 -12.21 6.91 -11.33
N LYS A 206 -12.75 5.70 -11.28
CA LYS A 206 -14.00 5.42 -10.55
C LYS A 206 -13.83 5.74 -9.07
N GLU A 207 -12.69 5.36 -8.50
CA GLU A 207 -12.37 5.63 -7.10
C GLU A 207 -12.14 7.13 -6.85
N SER A 208 -11.44 7.84 -7.75
CA SER A 208 -11.31 9.31 -7.69
C SER A 208 -12.67 10.05 -7.81
N SER A 209 -13.59 9.57 -8.66
CA SER A 209 -14.90 10.21 -8.87
C SER A 209 -15.87 10.01 -7.69
N LYS A 210 -15.78 8.86 -7.01
CA LYS A 210 -16.55 8.57 -5.79
C LYS A 210 -16.19 9.53 -4.66
N LEU A 211 -14.90 9.81 -4.49
CA LEU A 211 -14.38 10.80 -3.53
C LEU A 211 -14.96 12.21 -3.81
N THR A 212 -15.12 12.61 -5.08
CA THR A 212 -15.74 13.91 -5.43
C THR A 212 -17.27 13.93 -5.27
N ALA A 213 -17.97 12.83 -5.54
CA ALA A 213 -19.44 12.78 -5.42
C ALA A 213 -19.91 12.80 -3.96
N ASP A 214 -19.23 12.09 -3.06
CA ASP A 214 -19.56 12.11 -1.62
C ASP A 214 -19.30 13.49 -0.99
N SER A 215 -18.40 14.30 -1.56
CA SER A 215 -18.19 15.70 -1.17
C SER A 215 -19.30 16.65 -1.67
N ALA A 216 -19.98 16.32 -2.78
CA ALA A 216 -21.03 17.14 -3.37
C ALA A 216 -22.42 16.87 -2.78
N VAL A 217 -22.72 15.62 -2.38
CA VAL A 217 -24.00 15.25 -1.73
C VAL A 217 -24.10 15.87 -0.31
N ALA A 218 -22.96 16.18 0.32
CA ALA A 218 -22.92 16.91 1.59
C ALA A 218 -23.37 18.39 1.49
N ASN A 219 -23.45 18.98 0.28
CA ASN A 219 -23.71 20.41 0.08
C ASN A 219 -25.13 20.77 -0.41
N THR A 220 -26.09 19.83 -0.48
CA THR A 220 -27.46 20.11 -0.98
C THR A 220 -28.55 20.19 0.09
N THR A 221 -28.21 20.33 1.38
CA THR A 221 -29.19 20.61 2.44
C THR A 221 -28.81 21.84 3.25
N GLU A 222 -29.01 23.03 2.68
CA GLU A 222 -29.19 24.26 3.45
C GLU A 222 -30.59 24.84 3.18
N PRO A 223 -31.40 25.11 4.21
CA PRO A 223 -32.62 25.88 4.05
C PRO A 223 -32.31 27.38 3.99
N SER A 224 -33.08 28.04 3.13
CA SER A 224 -33.17 29.47 2.89
C SER A 224 -33.12 30.38 4.13
N ILE A 225 -32.25 31.38 4.11
CA ILE A 225 -32.40 32.60 4.91
C ILE A 225 -32.32 33.81 3.95
N THR A 226 -33.40 34.57 3.92
CA THR A 226 -33.59 35.80 3.15
C THR A 226 -32.70 36.94 3.66
N PRO A 227 -32.12 37.79 2.79
CA PRO A 227 -31.30 38.93 3.19
C PRO A 227 -32.08 40.25 3.18
N ALA A 228 -31.78 41.16 4.12
CA ALA A 228 -31.71 42.63 3.97
C ALA A 228 -31.64 43.35 5.33
N PRO A 229 -31.18 44.63 5.43
CA PRO A 229 -30.68 45.49 4.35
C PRO A 229 -29.30 46.13 4.62
N VAL A 230 -28.70 46.55 3.50
CA VAL A 230 -27.48 47.37 3.37
C VAL A 230 -27.79 48.85 3.63
N GLN A 231 -26.84 49.59 4.22
CA GLN A 231 -26.43 50.98 3.93
C GLN A 231 -25.50 51.47 5.07
N SER A 232 -24.42 52.24 4.91
CA SER A 232 -23.83 52.94 3.77
C SER A 232 -22.43 53.45 4.18
N SER A 233 -21.64 53.79 3.15
CA SER A 233 -20.70 54.93 3.07
C SER A 233 -19.34 54.92 3.79
N SER A 234 -18.33 54.87 2.92
CA SER A 234 -17.23 55.85 2.74
C SER A 234 -16.01 55.86 3.67
N ALA A 235 -14.88 55.56 3.02
CA ALA A 235 -13.64 56.35 2.96
C ALA A 235 -12.83 56.61 4.25
N GLY A 236 -11.51 56.38 4.14
CA GLY A 236 -10.52 57.18 4.86
C GLY A 236 -9.36 56.41 5.45
N LYS A 237 -8.17 56.70 4.94
CA LYS A 237 -6.82 56.56 5.52
C LYS A 237 -6.79 56.69 7.06
N GLU A 238 -5.88 55.99 7.73
CA GLU A 238 -4.57 56.49 8.20
C GLU A 238 -3.98 55.57 9.30
N GLU A 239 -2.64 55.59 9.40
CA GLU A 239 -1.85 55.01 10.48
C GLU A 239 -2.26 55.55 11.85
N THR A 240 -2.08 54.78 12.93
CA THR A 240 -1.34 55.23 14.14
C THR A 240 -1.32 54.18 15.26
N ALA A 241 -0.11 54.04 15.80
CA ALA A 241 0.31 53.81 17.20
C ALA A 241 -0.63 53.17 18.25
N ALA A 242 0.00 52.28 19.02
CA ALA A 242 -0.43 51.78 20.32
C ALA A 242 -0.76 52.88 21.34
N PRO A 243 -1.53 52.52 22.38
CA PRO A 243 -1.08 52.85 23.73
C PRO A 243 -1.15 51.68 24.72
N THR A 244 -0.15 51.69 25.58
CA THR A 244 -0.05 51.09 26.92
C THR A 244 -1.20 51.47 27.85
N THR A 245 -1.63 50.56 28.71
CA THR A 245 -1.92 50.85 30.12
C THR A 245 -1.88 49.58 30.97
N GLU A 246 -1.03 49.63 32.00
CA GLU A 246 -1.07 48.77 33.20
C GLU A 246 -2.32 49.08 34.04
N GLU A 247 -2.91 48.04 34.64
CA GLU A 247 -3.56 47.95 35.97
C GLU A 247 -4.40 46.66 35.93
N SER A 248 -4.47 45.77 36.91
CA SER A 248 -4.06 45.77 38.30
C SER A 248 -4.12 44.30 38.78
N ARG A 249 -3.17 43.90 39.63
CA ARG A 249 -3.20 42.63 40.37
C ARG A 249 -4.34 42.65 41.37
N LYS A 250 -5.15 41.59 41.42
CA LYS A 250 -5.90 41.19 42.61
C LYS A 250 -5.71 39.69 42.85
N ASN A 251 -4.95 39.40 43.90
CA ASN A 251 -4.96 38.10 44.59
C ASN A 251 -6.29 37.97 45.33
N ILE A 252 -6.93 36.81 45.21
CA ILE A 252 -7.81 36.27 46.25
C ILE A 252 -7.49 34.78 46.34
N ASP A 253 -6.76 34.43 47.40
CA ASP A 253 -6.72 33.09 47.98
C ASP A 253 -8.12 32.71 48.46
N GLU A 254 -8.60 31.53 48.09
CA GLU A 254 -9.46 30.72 48.95
C GLU A 254 -9.36 29.21 48.57
N PRO A 255 -9.51 28.30 49.56
CA PRO A 255 -8.95 26.95 49.51
C PRO A 255 -9.82 25.95 48.75
N ILE A 256 -9.15 25.05 48.03
CA ILE A 256 -9.77 23.88 47.40
C ILE A 256 -10.20 22.89 48.50
N ALA A 257 -11.49 22.54 48.52
CA ALA A 257 -12.07 21.57 49.43
C ALA A 257 -11.49 20.15 49.23
N PRO A 258 -11.32 19.34 50.30
CA PRO A 258 -10.80 17.98 50.17
C PRO A 258 -11.85 17.06 49.52
N VAL A 259 -11.44 16.37 48.46
CA VAL A 259 -12.25 15.32 47.83
C VAL A 259 -12.26 14.11 48.77
N SER A 260 -13.46 13.68 49.15
CA SER A 260 -13.72 12.60 50.10
C SER A 260 -13.12 11.25 49.67
N GLU A 261 -12.26 10.69 50.51
CA GLU A 261 -11.91 9.27 50.50
C GLU A 261 -13.19 8.44 50.69
N THR A 262 -13.63 7.77 49.63
CA THR A 262 -14.65 6.72 49.76
C THR A 262 -13.91 5.40 49.95
N THR A 263 -13.80 4.99 51.22
CA THR A 263 -13.36 3.66 51.64
C THR A 263 -14.30 2.64 50.99
N ARG A 264 -13.79 1.81 50.06
CA ARG A 264 -14.54 0.67 49.50
C ARG A 264 -14.28 -0.55 50.37
N GLN A 265 -15.39 -1.21 50.74
CA GLN A 265 -15.41 -2.48 51.44
C GLN A 265 -14.62 -3.54 50.66
N VAL A 266 -13.75 -4.24 51.39
CA VAL A 266 -13.03 -5.43 50.96
C VAL A 266 -14.04 -6.56 50.90
N ASP A 267 -14.32 -7.08 49.70
CA ASP A 267 -15.01 -8.36 49.55
C ASP A 267 -14.05 -9.48 49.98
N GLU A 268 -14.37 -10.15 51.08
CA GLU A 268 -13.68 -11.34 51.57
C GLU A 268 -13.97 -12.54 50.66
N ASN A 269 -13.17 -12.70 49.59
CA ASN A 269 -12.86 -14.01 48.98
C ASN A 269 -11.64 -13.86 48.03
N PRO A 270 -10.48 -14.46 48.33
CA PRO A 270 -9.30 -14.34 47.48
C PRO A 270 -9.52 -15.14 46.19
N THR A 271 -9.79 -14.47 45.08
CA THR A 271 -9.88 -15.11 43.76
C THR A 271 -8.54 -14.98 43.05
N THR A 272 -7.68 -15.99 43.21
CA THR A 272 -6.37 -16.12 42.54
C THR A 272 -6.46 -16.30 41.00
N ASN A 273 -7.63 -16.07 40.40
CA ASN A 273 -7.98 -16.38 39.00
C ASN A 273 -8.25 -15.12 38.15
N SER A 274 -7.73 -13.95 38.54
CA SER A 274 -7.92 -12.69 37.82
C SER A 274 -7.18 -12.71 36.47
N VAL A 275 -7.95 -12.78 35.37
CA VAL A 275 -7.44 -12.65 34.00
C VAL A 275 -7.70 -11.26 33.44
N PHE A 276 -6.81 -10.80 32.57
CA PHE A 276 -6.88 -9.47 31.97
C PHE A 276 -6.35 -9.48 30.54
N ILE A 277 -6.95 -8.69 29.67
CA ILE A 277 -6.46 -8.41 28.32
C ILE A 277 -6.61 -6.93 27.99
N ALA A 278 -5.62 -6.37 27.33
CA ALA A 278 -5.69 -5.06 26.71
C ALA A 278 -5.12 -5.09 25.30
N ILE A 279 -5.62 -4.20 24.45
CA ILE A 279 -5.26 -4.07 23.04
C ILE A 279 -5.14 -2.60 22.65
N HIS A 280 -4.37 -2.32 21.59
CA HIS A 280 -4.37 -1.02 20.90
C HIS A 280 -4.66 -1.17 19.41
N VAL A 281 -5.20 -0.10 18.81
CA VAL A 281 -5.48 -0.01 17.36
C VAL A 281 -4.76 1.15 16.68
N GLY A 282 -3.62 1.56 17.24
CA GLY A 282 -2.76 2.60 16.68
C GLY A 282 -2.63 3.82 17.58
N ALA A 283 -1.51 4.53 17.40
CA ALA A 283 -1.21 5.82 18.00
C ALA A 283 -0.77 6.75 16.86
N GLY A 284 -1.51 7.83 16.68
CA GLY A 284 -1.41 8.68 15.50
C GLY A 284 -2.57 9.64 15.45
N ASN A 285 -3.17 9.82 14.27
CA ASN A 285 -4.38 10.62 14.07
C ASN A 285 -5.56 9.69 13.75
N LEU A 286 -6.26 9.25 14.79
CA LEU A 286 -7.41 8.37 14.63
C LEU A 286 -8.60 9.17 14.07
N SER A 287 -9.04 8.82 12.86
CA SER A 287 -10.18 9.49 12.22
C SER A 287 -11.42 9.47 13.12
N LYS A 288 -11.98 10.67 13.37
CA LYS A 288 -13.23 10.85 14.15
C LYS A 288 -14.41 10.13 13.52
N THR A 289 -14.46 10.03 12.19
CA THR A 289 -15.55 9.34 11.49
C THR A 289 -15.47 7.82 11.66
N LYS A 290 -14.26 7.29 11.82
CA LYS A 290 -13.99 5.85 12.04
C LYS A 290 -14.07 5.42 13.52
N GLU A 291 -14.18 6.36 14.46
CA GLU A 291 -14.17 6.08 15.91
C GLU A 291 -15.20 5.01 16.36
N PRO A 292 -16.48 5.03 15.92
CA PRO A 292 -17.43 3.99 16.31
C PRO A 292 -17.01 2.58 15.86
N ALA A 293 -16.39 2.47 14.69
CA ALA A 293 -15.92 1.20 14.14
C ALA A 293 -14.67 0.70 14.89
N TYR A 294 -13.70 1.58 15.18
CA TYR A 294 -12.57 1.25 16.06
C TYR A 294 -13.07 0.77 17.43
N ARG A 295 -14.06 1.44 18.02
CA ARG A 295 -14.63 1.03 19.32
C ARG A 295 -15.24 -0.36 19.27
N ALA A 296 -16.02 -0.64 18.23
CA ALA A 296 -16.65 -1.96 18.04
C ALA A 296 -15.60 -3.06 17.85
N LEU A 297 -14.56 -2.80 17.04
CA LEU A 297 -13.47 -3.74 16.78
C LEU A 297 -12.64 -4.02 18.04
N CYS A 298 -12.23 -2.99 18.79
CA CYS A 298 -11.53 -3.15 20.07
C CYS A 298 -12.33 -4.01 21.05
N ALA A 299 -13.65 -3.77 21.15
CA ALA A 299 -14.52 -4.56 22.00
C ALA A 299 -14.63 -6.01 21.54
N LYS A 300 -14.69 -6.26 20.23
CA LYS A 300 -14.70 -7.61 19.65
C LYS A 300 -13.40 -8.37 19.97
N ALA A 301 -12.25 -7.74 19.76
CA ALA A 301 -10.94 -8.33 20.04
C ALA A 301 -10.76 -8.65 21.54
N CYS A 302 -11.12 -7.71 22.43
CA CYS A 302 -11.04 -7.93 23.87
C CYS A 302 -11.94 -9.09 24.34
N LYS A 303 -13.17 -9.18 23.82
CA LYS A 303 -14.10 -10.28 24.16
C LYS A 303 -13.54 -11.63 23.76
N ALA A 304 -13.08 -11.76 22.52
CA ALA A 304 -12.56 -13.03 22.01
C ALA A 304 -11.30 -13.47 22.78
N GLY A 305 -10.39 -12.54 23.09
CA GLY A 305 -9.24 -12.85 23.93
C GLY A 305 -9.66 -13.25 25.35
N MET A 306 -10.64 -12.55 25.96
CA MET A 306 -11.18 -12.89 27.27
C MET A 306 -11.88 -14.25 27.31
N GLU A 307 -12.59 -14.63 26.25
CA GLU A 307 -13.20 -15.96 26.11
C GLU A 307 -12.15 -17.07 26.14
N ILE A 308 -11.02 -16.87 25.46
CA ILE A 308 -9.87 -17.79 25.55
C ILE A 308 -9.33 -17.80 26.97
N LEU A 309 -9.05 -16.66 27.58
CA LEU A 309 -8.49 -16.59 28.95
C LEU A 309 -9.41 -17.23 30.00
N LYS A 310 -10.73 -17.23 29.79
CA LYS A 310 -11.71 -17.87 30.67
C LYS A 310 -11.87 -19.38 30.42
N SER A 311 -11.38 -19.89 29.30
CA SER A 311 -11.46 -21.30 28.96
C SER A 311 -10.45 -22.14 29.77
N GLU A 312 -10.81 -23.38 30.07
CA GLU A 312 -10.02 -24.30 30.91
C GLU A 312 -8.61 -24.55 30.37
N ASN A 313 -8.45 -24.59 29.04
CA ASN A 313 -7.16 -24.81 28.36
C ASN A 313 -6.63 -23.55 27.67
N GLY A 314 -7.18 -22.38 28.01
CA GLY A 314 -6.78 -21.11 27.43
C GLY A 314 -5.41 -20.67 27.92
N SER A 315 -4.58 -20.20 27.00
CA SER A 315 -3.27 -19.63 27.34
C SER A 315 -3.17 -18.15 26.96
N ALA A 316 -2.28 -17.43 27.66
CA ALA A 316 -2.00 -16.02 27.36
C ALA A 316 -1.60 -15.80 25.90
N ILE A 317 -0.75 -16.67 25.35
CA ILE A 317 -0.26 -16.58 23.97
C ILE A 317 -1.40 -16.80 22.95
N ASP A 318 -2.36 -17.68 23.25
CA ASP A 318 -3.54 -17.91 22.40
C ASP A 318 -4.47 -16.70 22.41
N ALA A 319 -4.67 -16.09 23.58
CA ALA A 319 -5.53 -14.93 23.74
C ALA A 319 -5.00 -13.70 23.01
N VAL A 320 -3.69 -13.41 23.14
CA VAL A 320 -3.02 -12.31 22.40
C VAL A 320 -3.10 -12.55 20.90
N ALA A 321 -2.75 -13.75 20.44
CA ALA A 321 -2.78 -14.07 19.01
C ALA A 321 -4.18 -13.96 18.43
N MET A 322 -5.21 -14.43 19.14
CA MET A 322 -6.60 -14.30 18.69
C MET A 322 -7.07 -12.84 18.64
N ALA A 323 -6.75 -12.06 19.66
CA ALA A 323 -7.12 -10.65 19.71
C ALA A 323 -6.51 -9.90 18.52
N ILE A 324 -5.20 -10.08 18.26
CA ILE A 324 -4.52 -9.44 17.14
C ILE A 324 -5.01 -9.99 15.80
N LYS A 325 -5.27 -11.31 15.68
CA LYS A 325 -5.85 -11.89 14.46
C LYS A 325 -7.17 -11.22 14.09
N ILE A 326 -8.02 -10.92 15.07
CA ILE A 326 -9.29 -10.20 14.83
C ILE A 326 -9.04 -8.78 14.34
N LEU A 327 -7.98 -8.13 14.81
CA LEU A 327 -7.58 -6.81 14.33
C LEU A 327 -7.04 -6.91 12.89
N GLU A 328 -6.15 -7.88 12.60
CA GLU A 328 -5.61 -8.17 11.26
C GLU A 328 -6.67 -8.55 10.22
N ASP A 329 -7.80 -9.11 10.65
CA ASP A 329 -8.91 -9.48 9.76
C ASP A 329 -9.81 -8.28 9.40
N ASP A 330 -9.66 -7.12 10.05
CA ASP A 330 -10.52 -5.95 9.86
C ASP A 330 -9.78 -4.82 9.11
N PRO A 331 -10.32 -4.38 7.95
CA PRO A 331 -9.62 -3.45 7.08
C PRO A 331 -9.48 -2.03 7.62
N ILE A 332 -10.12 -1.73 8.75
CA ILE A 332 -9.95 -0.43 9.39
C ILE A 332 -8.57 -0.26 10.03
N THR A 333 -7.83 -1.35 10.23
CA THR A 333 -6.51 -1.32 10.86
C THR A 333 -5.40 -1.51 9.85
N ASN A 334 -4.24 -0.91 10.14
CA ASN A 334 -3.02 -1.10 9.34
C ASN A 334 -2.26 -2.35 9.80
N ALA A 335 -2.88 -3.53 9.65
CA ALA A 335 -2.26 -4.83 9.90
C ALA A 335 -3.04 -5.93 9.17
N GLY A 336 -2.35 -6.90 8.59
CA GLY A 336 -3.02 -7.97 7.83
C GLY A 336 -3.83 -7.41 6.65
N TYR A 337 -5.12 -7.74 6.59
CA TYR A 337 -6.05 -7.21 5.59
C TYR A 337 -6.35 -5.72 5.89
N GLY A 338 -6.12 -4.85 4.91
CA GLY A 338 -6.24 -3.39 5.09
C GLY A 338 -4.91 -2.67 5.37
N SER A 339 -3.80 -3.41 5.37
CA SER A 339 -2.45 -2.84 5.51
C SER A 339 -2.13 -1.76 4.47
N ASN A 340 -1.31 -0.80 4.89
CA ASN A 340 -0.70 0.19 4.01
C ASN A 340 0.09 -0.48 2.88
N LEU A 341 0.05 0.14 1.70
CA LEU A 341 0.73 -0.37 0.52
C LEU A 341 2.16 0.17 0.42
N THR A 342 3.06 -0.68 -0.08
CA THR A 342 4.43 -0.30 -0.45
C THR A 342 4.43 0.70 -1.62
N ILE A 343 5.58 1.28 -1.96
CA ILE A 343 5.73 2.13 -3.16
C ILE A 343 5.38 1.41 -4.48
N LYS A 344 5.31 0.07 -4.46
CA LYS A 344 4.90 -0.76 -5.60
C LYS A 344 3.41 -1.12 -5.59
N GLY A 345 2.63 -0.62 -4.63
CA GLY A 345 1.22 -0.95 -4.48
C GLY A 345 0.96 -2.37 -3.94
N THR A 346 1.95 -2.99 -3.28
CA THR A 346 1.83 -4.34 -2.70
C THR A 346 1.70 -4.29 -1.17
N VAL A 347 1.24 -5.37 -0.55
CA VAL A 347 1.18 -5.51 0.93
C VAL A 347 2.40 -6.28 1.44
N GLU A 348 3.02 -5.77 2.50
CA GLU A 348 4.02 -6.48 3.28
C GLU A 348 3.77 -6.23 4.77
N CYS A 349 3.68 -7.27 5.57
CA CYS A 349 3.36 -7.16 6.99
C CYS A 349 4.55 -7.53 7.88
N ASP A 350 4.56 -6.97 9.08
CA ASP A 350 5.49 -7.25 10.18
C ASP A 350 4.68 -7.65 11.41
N ALA A 351 5.03 -8.74 12.10
CA ALA A 351 4.36 -9.14 13.33
C ALA A 351 5.28 -9.93 14.26
N SER A 352 5.05 -9.79 15.56
CA SER A 352 5.76 -10.55 16.58
C SER A 352 4.92 -10.84 17.81
N ILE A 353 5.29 -11.88 18.54
CA ILE A 353 4.64 -12.28 19.78
C ILE A 353 5.65 -12.92 20.74
N MET A 354 5.48 -12.67 22.03
CA MET A 354 6.37 -13.13 23.09
C MET A 354 5.59 -13.78 24.24
N GLU A 355 6.09 -14.93 24.71
CA GLU A 355 5.61 -15.61 25.92
C GLU A 355 6.51 -15.25 27.12
N GLY A 356 5.92 -14.76 28.20
CA GLY A 356 6.64 -14.32 29.39
C GLY A 356 7.25 -15.45 30.23
N ALA A 357 6.69 -16.66 30.19
CA ALA A 357 7.13 -17.78 31.04
C ALA A 357 8.55 -18.27 30.73
N ARG A 358 8.89 -18.38 29.44
CA ARG A 358 10.21 -18.82 28.97
C ARG A 358 10.98 -17.71 28.24
N GLY A 359 10.35 -16.57 27.97
CA GLY A 359 10.89 -15.53 27.11
C GLY A 359 10.95 -15.93 25.64
N THR A 360 10.18 -16.94 25.22
CA THR A 360 10.18 -17.39 23.82
C THR A 360 9.53 -16.34 22.93
N PHE A 361 10.17 -16.03 21.82
CA PHE A 361 9.72 -15.02 20.87
C PHE A 361 9.64 -15.60 19.46
N GLY A 362 8.68 -15.10 18.68
CA GLY A 362 8.49 -15.46 17.29
C GLY A 362 8.06 -14.23 16.49
N ALA A 363 8.59 -14.08 15.29
CA ALA A 363 8.30 -12.94 14.44
C ALA A 363 8.37 -13.26 12.94
N VAL A 364 7.61 -12.48 12.17
CA VAL A 364 7.70 -12.43 10.71
C VAL A 364 7.86 -10.99 10.25
N GLY A 365 8.66 -10.75 9.21
CA GLY A 365 8.88 -9.41 8.68
C GLY A 365 8.86 -9.33 7.15
N ALA A 366 8.39 -8.21 6.62
CA ALA A 366 8.20 -7.97 5.19
C ALA A 366 7.50 -9.15 4.47
N VAL A 367 6.49 -9.75 5.09
CA VAL A 367 5.80 -10.91 4.53
C VAL A 367 4.59 -10.50 3.70
N SER A 368 4.46 -11.07 2.50
CA SER A 368 3.28 -10.92 1.65
C SER A 368 2.47 -12.22 1.58
N GLY A 369 1.16 -12.11 1.33
CA GLY A 369 0.23 -13.22 1.12
C GLY A 369 0.05 -14.18 2.30
N ILE A 370 0.53 -13.86 3.50
CA ILE A 370 0.15 -14.56 4.74
C ILE A 370 -1.06 -13.85 5.32
N LYS A 371 -2.21 -14.53 5.42
CA LYS A 371 -3.46 -13.88 5.87
C LYS A 371 -3.37 -13.26 7.26
N ASN A 372 -2.77 -13.98 8.20
CA ASN A 372 -2.63 -13.56 9.59
C ASN A 372 -1.17 -13.69 10.05
N PRO A 373 -0.34 -12.64 9.84
CA PRO A 373 1.06 -12.62 10.26
C PRO A 373 1.28 -13.02 11.73
N ILE A 374 0.43 -12.56 12.66
CA ILE A 374 0.56 -12.89 14.09
C ILE A 374 0.44 -14.39 14.37
N MET A 375 -0.37 -15.10 13.60
CA MET A 375 -0.54 -16.55 13.77
C MET A 375 0.74 -17.30 13.36
N THR A 376 1.44 -16.79 12.34
CA THR A 376 2.74 -17.34 11.92
C THR A 376 3.82 -17.04 12.96
N ALA A 377 3.84 -15.82 13.51
CA ALA A 377 4.72 -15.46 14.63
C ALA A 377 4.48 -16.36 15.86
N LYS A 378 3.21 -16.64 16.20
CA LYS A 378 2.86 -17.60 17.26
C LYS A 378 3.37 -19.00 16.97
N GLN A 379 3.26 -19.48 15.73
CA GLN A 379 3.77 -20.81 15.37
C GLN A 379 5.29 -20.92 15.58
N LEU A 380 6.05 -19.85 15.32
CA LEU A 380 7.49 -19.79 15.64
C LEU A 380 7.74 -19.89 17.15
N VAL A 381 6.94 -19.23 17.99
CA VAL A 381 7.01 -19.39 19.46
C VAL A 381 6.76 -20.85 19.87
N LEU A 382 5.72 -21.48 19.33
CA LEU A 382 5.38 -22.86 19.67
C LEU A 382 6.49 -23.85 19.27
N GLU A 383 7.09 -23.69 18.09
CA GLU A 383 8.20 -24.51 17.65
C GLU A 383 9.48 -24.24 18.46
N GLY A 384 9.75 -22.97 18.80
CA GLY A 384 10.88 -22.58 19.66
C GLY A 384 10.83 -23.20 21.06
N LYS A 385 9.63 -23.45 21.59
CA LYS A 385 9.42 -24.11 22.89
C LYS A 385 9.78 -25.59 22.90
N ASN A 386 9.87 -26.24 21.73
CA ASN A 386 10.17 -27.67 21.61
C ASN A 386 11.67 -27.99 21.72
N GLY A 387 12.52 -26.97 21.94
CA GLY A 387 13.96 -27.13 22.08
C GLY A 387 14.68 -27.17 20.72
N LEU A 388 15.86 -27.80 20.69
CA LEU A 388 16.67 -27.86 19.48
C LEU A 388 16.05 -28.80 18.42
N LEU A 389 16.17 -28.40 17.16
CA LEU A 389 15.87 -29.23 16.01
C LEU A 389 16.93 -30.35 15.84
N PRO A 390 16.68 -31.37 15.00
CA PRO A 390 17.67 -32.40 14.69
C PRO A 390 19.02 -31.79 14.31
N LEU A 391 20.08 -32.45 14.80
CA LEU A 391 21.48 -32.01 14.69
C LEU A 391 21.82 -30.75 15.51
N GLY A 392 21.05 -30.45 16.56
CA GLY A 392 21.33 -29.34 17.47
C GLY A 392 21.05 -27.95 16.88
N ARG A 393 20.31 -27.89 15.77
CA ARG A 393 19.97 -26.62 15.12
C ARG A 393 18.98 -25.84 15.97
N VAL A 394 19.21 -24.54 16.11
CA VAL A 394 18.30 -23.64 16.83
C VAL A 394 17.09 -23.33 15.93
N PRO A 395 15.84 -23.50 16.41
CA PRO A 395 14.66 -23.06 15.67
C PRO A 395 14.72 -21.55 15.36
N PRO A 396 14.25 -21.10 14.19
CA PRO A 396 14.21 -19.67 13.89
C PRO A 396 13.21 -18.97 14.82
N MET A 397 13.59 -17.79 15.31
CA MET A 397 12.69 -16.89 16.04
C MET A 397 12.17 -15.74 15.16
N LEU A 398 12.79 -15.49 14.01
CA LEU A 398 12.38 -14.48 13.02
C LEU A 398 12.59 -15.05 11.61
N LEU A 399 11.58 -14.93 10.77
CA LEU A 399 11.65 -15.23 9.33
C LEU A 399 11.13 -14.04 8.52
N VAL A 400 11.66 -13.81 7.33
CA VAL A 400 11.24 -12.67 6.49
C VAL A 400 10.92 -13.05 5.06
N GLY A 401 10.13 -12.21 4.39
CA GLY A 401 9.89 -12.28 2.95
C GLY A 401 9.34 -13.62 2.46
N PRO A 402 9.70 -14.06 1.23
CA PRO A 402 9.18 -15.29 0.63
C PRO A 402 9.50 -16.56 1.45
N GLY A 403 10.65 -16.60 2.14
CA GLY A 403 11.03 -17.74 2.98
C GLY A 403 10.09 -17.94 4.17
N ALA A 404 9.59 -16.84 4.76
CA ALA A 404 8.57 -16.91 5.80
C ALA A 404 7.21 -17.40 5.25
N LYS A 405 6.81 -16.94 4.05
CA LYS A 405 5.58 -17.38 3.36
C LYS A 405 5.62 -18.89 3.08
N GLU A 406 6.73 -19.39 2.55
CA GLU A 406 6.94 -20.82 2.30
C GLU A 406 6.93 -21.62 3.59
N TRP A 407 7.65 -21.15 4.62
CA TRP A 407 7.65 -21.79 5.93
C TRP A 407 6.23 -21.87 6.51
N ALA A 408 5.47 -20.77 6.49
CA ALA A 408 4.08 -20.72 6.95
C ALA A 408 3.19 -21.70 6.19
N LYS A 409 3.35 -21.80 4.86
CA LYS A 409 2.63 -22.74 4.01
C LYS A 409 2.83 -24.19 4.46
N THR A 410 4.07 -24.59 4.80
CA THR A 410 4.36 -25.95 5.27
C THR A 410 3.74 -26.29 6.63
N ARG A 411 3.27 -25.28 7.39
CA ARG A 411 2.54 -25.43 8.67
C ARG A 411 1.03 -25.24 8.51
N ASN A 412 0.50 -25.27 7.28
CA ASN A 412 -0.92 -25.09 6.98
C ASN A 412 -1.49 -23.73 7.42
N HIS A 413 -0.66 -22.68 7.46
CA HIS A 413 -1.19 -21.32 7.54
C HIS A 413 -1.88 -20.94 6.24
N THR A 414 -2.92 -20.11 6.34
CA THR A 414 -3.66 -19.62 5.17
C THR A 414 -2.79 -18.66 4.37
N ILE A 415 -2.42 -19.10 3.17
CA ILE A 415 -1.74 -18.29 2.17
C ILE A 415 -2.78 -17.82 1.16
N VAL A 416 -2.75 -16.54 0.86
CA VAL A 416 -3.63 -15.86 -0.10
C VAL A 416 -2.79 -15.20 -1.19
N GLU A 417 -3.42 -14.84 -2.29
CA GLU A 417 -2.80 -13.94 -3.26
C GLU A 417 -2.63 -12.55 -2.64
N ASP A 418 -1.59 -11.83 -3.04
CA ASP A 418 -1.22 -10.57 -2.38
C ASP A 418 -2.33 -9.51 -2.55
N GLU A 419 -3.10 -9.56 -3.65
CA GLU A 419 -4.26 -8.70 -3.90
C GLU A 419 -5.43 -8.94 -2.94
N GLU A 420 -5.56 -10.13 -2.36
CA GLU A 420 -6.62 -10.43 -1.39
C GLU A 420 -6.40 -9.73 -0.04
N LEU A 421 -5.17 -9.27 0.22
CA LEU A 421 -4.84 -8.45 1.40
C LEU A 421 -5.09 -6.96 1.19
N ILE A 422 -5.33 -6.54 -0.06
CA ILE A 422 -5.52 -5.15 -0.43
C ILE A 422 -7.01 -4.81 -0.31
N GLU A 423 -7.33 -3.82 0.52
CA GLU A 423 -8.66 -3.27 0.63
C GLU A 423 -8.79 -1.92 -0.11
N GLN A 424 -10.03 -1.57 -0.48
CA GLN A 424 -10.33 -0.40 -1.31
C GLN A 424 -9.92 0.93 -0.67
N SER A 425 -10.14 1.11 0.63
CA SER A 425 -9.67 2.27 1.39
C SER A 425 -8.14 2.31 1.49
N SER A 426 -7.45 1.17 1.61
CA SER A 426 -5.98 1.12 1.55
C SER A 426 -5.45 1.57 0.18
N LEU A 427 -6.12 1.18 -0.91
CA LEU A 427 -5.83 1.68 -2.26
C LEU A 427 -6.08 3.17 -2.41
N ALA A 428 -7.17 3.68 -1.83
CA ALA A 428 -7.48 5.10 -1.86
C ALA A 428 -6.40 5.91 -1.12
N THR A 429 -5.99 5.47 0.07
CA THR A 429 -4.87 6.08 0.82
C THR A 429 -3.56 6.02 0.03
N PHE A 430 -3.27 4.89 -0.61
CA PHE A 430 -2.09 4.76 -1.49
C PHE A 430 -2.13 5.75 -2.65
N ALA A 431 -3.26 5.88 -3.35
CA ALA A 431 -3.42 6.81 -4.47
C ALA A 431 -3.25 8.27 -4.02
N GLU A 432 -3.84 8.64 -2.88
CA GLU A 432 -3.68 9.96 -2.27
C GLU A 432 -2.20 10.25 -1.95
N HIS A 433 -1.53 9.33 -1.26
CA HIS A 433 -0.13 9.52 -0.87
C HIS A 433 0.82 9.54 -2.07
N MET A 434 0.58 8.72 -3.10
CA MET A 434 1.35 8.77 -4.35
C MET A 434 1.16 10.10 -5.08
N SER A 435 -0.06 10.64 -5.09
CA SER A 435 -0.34 11.94 -5.70
C SER A 435 0.41 13.05 -4.98
N ARG A 436 0.37 13.06 -3.64
CA ARG A 436 1.17 13.97 -2.81
C ARG A 436 2.66 13.82 -3.04
N LEU A 437 3.19 12.60 -3.18
CA LEU A 437 4.61 12.36 -3.44
C LEU A 437 5.06 12.94 -4.80
N ILE A 438 4.20 12.89 -5.81
CA ILE A 438 4.45 13.48 -7.13
C ILE A 438 4.42 15.02 -7.04
N GLU A 439 3.42 15.58 -6.35
CA GLU A 439 3.28 17.03 -6.12
C GLU A 439 4.38 17.60 -5.21
N TYR A 440 4.92 16.80 -4.28
CA TYR A 440 5.94 17.20 -3.31
C TYR A 440 7.27 17.63 -3.94
N GLN A 441 7.52 17.32 -5.22
CA GLN A 441 8.66 17.89 -5.94
C GLN A 441 8.65 19.44 -5.98
N GLU A 442 7.57 20.09 -5.53
CA GLU A 442 7.39 21.55 -5.54
C GLU A 442 7.15 22.22 -4.16
N GLN A 443 7.14 21.50 -3.01
CA GLN A 443 6.76 22.07 -1.68
C GLN A 443 7.76 21.84 -0.52
N THR A 444 7.76 22.74 0.48
CA THR A 444 8.74 22.81 1.59
C THR A 444 8.29 22.19 2.92
N GLN A 445 7.04 21.75 3.08
CA GLN A 445 6.55 21.10 4.32
C GLN A 445 6.39 19.59 4.14
N GLN A 446 6.86 18.81 5.09
CA GLN A 446 6.72 17.35 5.12
C GLN A 446 5.39 16.95 5.79
N PRO A 447 4.38 16.44 5.05
CA PRO A 447 3.21 15.86 5.67
C PRO A 447 3.55 14.49 6.28
N ASP A 448 3.15 14.26 7.53
CA ASP A 448 3.15 12.94 8.17
C ASP A 448 2.07 12.06 7.50
N LEU A 449 2.48 10.93 6.90
CA LEU A 449 1.60 10.02 6.18
C LEU A 449 0.89 9.00 7.10
N GLY A 450 1.07 9.11 8.42
CA GLY A 450 0.38 8.28 9.41
C GLY A 450 0.95 6.86 9.53
N HIS A 451 1.04 6.38 10.77
CA HIS A 451 1.75 5.14 11.11
C HIS A 451 1.03 4.42 12.26
N ASP A 452 -0.02 3.68 11.94
CA ASP A 452 -0.79 2.93 12.94
C ASP A 452 -0.38 1.45 12.97
N THR A 453 -0.30 0.88 14.18
CA THR A 453 0.03 -0.54 14.43
C THR A 453 -0.99 -1.10 15.43
N VAL A 454 -1.28 -2.40 15.38
CA VAL A 454 -2.17 -3.07 16.34
C VAL A 454 -1.39 -3.98 17.27
N GLY A 455 -1.89 -4.20 18.48
CA GLY A 455 -1.20 -5.06 19.44
C GLY A 455 -2.00 -5.35 20.70
N ALA A 456 -1.49 -6.27 21.51
CA ALA A 456 -2.19 -6.79 22.68
C ALA A 456 -1.22 -7.24 23.78
N VAL A 457 -1.66 -7.13 25.04
CA VAL A 457 -1.02 -7.66 26.24
C VAL A 457 -2.04 -8.37 27.11
N CYS A 458 -1.67 -9.46 27.78
CA CYS A 458 -2.60 -10.16 28.66
C CYS A 458 -1.91 -10.96 29.77
N ILE A 459 -2.72 -11.44 30.72
CA ILE A 459 -2.35 -12.44 31.72
C ILE A 459 -3.44 -13.52 31.81
N ASP A 460 -3.02 -14.79 31.85
CA ASP A 460 -3.91 -15.94 32.02
C ASP A 460 -4.10 -16.37 33.49
N GLN A 461 -4.97 -17.37 33.68
CA GLN A 461 -5.34 -17.89 35.01
C GLN A 461 -4.12 -18.44 35.75
N ASN A 462 -3.14 -18.96 35.02
CA ASN A 462 -1.90 -19.51 35.56
C ASN A 462 -0.85 -18.43 35.88
N GLY A 463 -1.15 -17.16 35.59
CA GLY A 463 -0.22 -16.05 35.77
C GLY A 463 0.83 -15.93 34.67
N ASN A 464 0.64 -16.61 33.54
CA ASN A 464 1.51 -16.39 32.40
C ASN A 464 1.08 -15.13 31.67
N ILE A 465 2.09 -14.37 31.26
CA ILE A 465 1.94 -13.10 30.56
C ILE A 465 2.33 -13.30 29.10
N ALA A 466 1.64 -12.62 28.20
CA ALA A 466 2.00 -12.56 26.79
C ALA A 466 1.81 -11.16 26.23
N ALA A 467 2.57 -10.85 25.18
CA ALA A 467 2.45 -9.62 24.41
C ALA A 467 2.66 -9.92 22.92
N GLY A 468 2.02 -9.14 22.05
CA GLY A 468 2.19 -9.25 20.62
C GLY A 468 1.78 -7.98 19.88
N VAL A 469 2.26 -7.86 18.66
CA VAL A 469 2.06 -6.69 17.80
C VAL A 469 2.05 -7.11 16.33
N SER A 470 1.27 -6.40 15.50
CA SER A 470 1.21 -6.60 14.05
C SER A 470 0.99 -5.29 13.32
N SER A 471 1.65 -5.11 12.17
CA SER A 471 1.64 -3.87 11.39
C SER A 471 1.76 -4.14 9.88
N GLY A 472 1.10 -3.33 9.07
CA GLY A 472 1.37 -3.18 7.63
C GLY A 472 2.57 -2.26 7.36
N GLY A 473 3.07 -1.56 8.37
CA GLY A 473 4.17 -0.59 8.26
C GLY A 473 3.71 0.76 7.68
N ILE A 474 4.70 1.59 7.35
CA ILE A 474 4.45 2.95 6.87
C ILE A 474 3.96 2.95 5.42
N SER A 475 3.13 3.92 5.08
CA SER A 475 2.64 4.10 3.72
C SER A 475 3.79 4.38 2.75
N LEU A 476 3.70 3.85 1.53
CA LEU A 476 4.70 3.98 0.47
C LEU A 476 6.10 3.49 0.86
N LYS A 477 6.19 2.60 1.85
CA LYS A 477 7.48 2.00 2.20
C LYS A 477 8.12 1.31 1.01
N PHE A 478 9.45 1.33 0.97
CA PHE A 478 10.17 0.50 0.02
C PHE A 478 9.94 -0.99 0.36
N PRO A 479 9.64 -1.86 -0.63
CA PRO A 479 9.48 -3.29 -0.40
C PRO A 479 10.72 -3.90 0.27
N GLY A 480 10.50 -4.74 1.28
CA GLY A 480 11.54 -5.29 2.14
C GLY A 480 11.88 -4.43 3.36
N ARG A 481 11.25 -3.25 3.54
CA ARG A 481 11.36 -2.50 4.80
C ARG A 481 10.67 -3.27 5.92
N VAL A 482 11.42 -3.52 6.99
CA VAL A 482 10.94 -4.14 8.23
C VAL A 482 10.89 -3.09 9.34
N GLY A 483 9.75 -3.00 10.02
CA GLY A 483 9.52 -2.12 11.17
C GLY A 483 9.75 -2.78 12.53
N GLU A 484 9.36 -2.04 13.58
CA GLU A 484 9.45 -2.44 14.98
C GLU A 484 8.66 -3.72 15.27
N ALA A 485 7.53 -3.92 14.58
CA ALA A 485 6.60 -5.01 14.85
C ALA A 485 7.22 -6.40 14.65
N ALA A 486 8.29 -6.53 13.86
CA ALA A 486 9.03 -7.79 13.68
C ALA A 486 10.33 -7.87 14.50
N MET A 487 10.76 -6.77 15.12
CA MET A 487 12.07 -6.67 15.78
C MET A 487 11.98 -7.01 17.27
N TYR A 488 12.83 -7.95 17.71
CA TYR A 488 12.91 -8.39 19.10
C TYR A 488 13.24 -7.22 20.04
N GLY A 489 12.45 -7.04 21.10
CA GLY A 489 12.62 -5.94 22.06
C GLY A 489 12.07 -4.59 21.62
N CYS A 490 11.58 -4.48 20.39
CA CYS A 490 11.06 -3.23 19.83
C CYS A 490 9.54 -3.23 19.72
N GLY A 491 8.94 -4.26 19.11
CA GLY A 491 7.50 -4.26 18.88
C GLY A 491 6.66 -4.68 20.09
N CYS A 492 7.10 -5.75 20.76
CA CYS A 492 6.47 -6.27 21.97
C CYS A 492 7.50 -6.85 22.94
N TRP A 493 7.12 -6.97 24.21
CA TRP A 493 7.90 -7.62 25.26
C TRP A 493 6.99 -8.31 26.26
N ALA A 494 7.36 -9.49 26.73
CA ALA A 494 6.65 -10.17 27.81
C ALA A 494 7.62 -10.94 28.70
N GLN A 495 7.44 -10.84 30.02
CA GLN A 495 8.23 -11.56 31.00
C GLN A 495 7.38 -11.82 32.25
N ASN A 496 7.30 -13.09 32.68
CA ASN A 496 6.63 -13.43 33.94
C ASN A 496 7.41 -12.91 35.14
N GLU A 497 6.70 -12.75 36.26
CA GLU A 497 7.30 -12.45 37.55
C GLU A 497 8.35 -13.52 37.92
N ARG A 498 9.53 -13.07 38.38
CA ARG A 498 10.62 -13.99 38.76
C ARG A 498 11.54 -13.35 39.78
N ASN A 499 11.90 -14.09 40.83
CA ASN A 499 12.87 -13.68 41.85
C ASN A 499 12.53 -12.32 42.51
N GLY A 500 11.24 -12.05 42.75
CA GLY A 500 10.76 -10.79 43.33
C GLY A 500 10.72 -9.60 42.34
N VAL A 501 11.10 -9.81 41.09
CA VAL A 501 10.95 -8.82 40.01
C VAL A 501 9.55 -8.96 39.39
N PRO A 502 8.76 -7.88 39.31
CA PRO A 502 7.42 -7.89 38.71
C PRO A 502 7.39 -8.47 37.29
N GLY A 503 6.29 -9.15 36.97
CA GLY A 503 5.98 -9.53 35.60
C GLY A 503 5.54 -8.32 34.78
N VAL A 504 5.92 -8.28 33.51
CA VAL A 504 5.64 -7.15 32.61
C VAL A 504 5.27 -7.61 31.21
N ALA A 505 4.34 -6.92 30.57
CA ALA A 505 4.09 -7.00 29.14
C ALA A 505 3.90 -5.63 28.51
N CYS A 506 4.46 -5.44 27.32
CA CYS A 506 4.41 -4.19 26.57
C CYS A 506 4.12 -4.46 25.09
N SER A 507 3.34 -3.58 24.45
CA SER A 507 3.11 -3.55 23.00
C SER A 507 3.09 -2.11 22.52
N THR A 508 3.81 -1.82 21.44
CA THR A 508 3.99 -0.45 20.91
C THR A 508 3.37 -0.23 19.54
N THR A 509 3.16 1.05 19.23
CA THR A 509 2.70 1.58 17.95
C THR A 509 3.36 2.95 17.70
N GLY A 510 3.46 3.39 16.46
CA GLY A 510 4.01 4.68 16.07
C GLY A 510 5.09 4.54 15.00
N THR A 511 6.08 5.44 14.99
CA THR A 511 7.13 5.43 13.95
C THR A 511 8.16 4.34 14.24
N GLY A 512 8.15 3.28 13.43
CA GLY A 512 8.99 2.09 13.62
C GLY A 512 10.48 2.38 13.78
N GLU A 513 11.07 3.27 12.97
CA GLU A 513 12.49 3.63 13.09
C GLU A 513 12.83 4.29 14.43
N GLN A 514 11.91 5.09 14.98
CA GLN A 514 12.12 5.77 16.26
C GLN A 514 12.08 4.76 17.41
N ILE A 515 11.12 3.83 17.36
CA ILE A 515 10.98 2.74 18.35
C ILE A 515 12.18 1.81 18.30
N MET A 516 12.63 1.41 17.09
CA MET A 516 13.80 0.53 16.92
C MET A 516 15.10 1.21 17.37
N ARG A 517 15.31 2.48 17.03
CA ARG A 517 16.52 3.23 17.44
C ARG A 517 16.64 3.42 18.95
N THR A 518 15.52 3.42 19.67
CA THR A 518 15.50 3.63 21.12
C THR A 518 15.35 2.34 21.92
N MET A 519 14.97 1.22 21.29
CA MET A 519 14.60 -0.03 21.98
C MET A 519 13.51 0.22 23.04
N LEU A 520 12.58 1.15 22.75
CA LEU A 520 11.70 1.73 23.77
C LEU A 520 10.91 0.69 24.56
N THR A 521 10.39 -0.33 23.89
CA THR A 521 9.52 -1.34 24.50
C THR A 521 10.25 -2.15 25.56
N TYR A 522 11.48 -2.61 25.25
CA TYR A 522 12.34 -3.28 26.22
C TYR A 522 12.72 -2.36 27.38
N LYS A 523 13.10 -1.10 27.09
CA LYS A 523 13.42 -0.13 28.15
C LYS A 523 12.23 0.12 29.07
N CYS A 524 11.04 0.29 28.50
CA CYS A 524 9.82 0.47 29.27
C CYS A 524 9.54 -0.73 30.18
N ALA A 525 9.68 -1.96 29.67
CA ALA A 525 9.60 -3.16 30.48
C ALA A 525 10.64 -3.15 31.63
N SER A 526 11.87 -2.71 31.37
CA SER A 526 12.90 -2.56 32.40
C SER A 526 12.51 -1.54 33.47
N HIS A 527 12.04 -0.35 33.08
CA HIS A 527 11.56 0.68 34.01
C HIS A 527 10.44 0.16 34.90
N LEU A 528 9.45 -0.54 34.32
CA LEU A 528 8.33 -1.15 35.04
C LEU A 528 8.76 -2.23 36.04
N GLN A 529 9.91 -2.87 35.82
CA GLN A 529 10.48 -3.88 36.72
C GLN A 529 11.30 -3.27 37.86
N THR A 530 11.94 -2.12 37.63
CA THR A 530 12.91 -1.54 38.58
C THR A 530 12.36 -0.38 39.41
N GLU A 531 11.31 0.29 38.94
CA GLU A 531 10.73 1.44 39.63
C GLU A 531 9.44 1.07 40.36
N ASP A 532 9.31 1.53 41.61
CA ASP A 532 8.08 1.30 42.40
C ASP A 532 6.92 2.20 41.93
N ASP A 533 7.24 3.46 41.59
CA ASP A 533 6.26 4.39 41.02
C ASP A 533 6.16 4.17 39.50
N ILE A 534 5.07 3.53 39.06
CA ILE A 534 4.84 3.22 37.64
C ILE A 534 4.63 4.49 36.82
N LYS A 535 3.97 5.50 37.39
CA LYS A 535 3.75 6.75 36.66
C LYS A 535 5.09 7.40 36.35
N LYS A 536 6.00 7.40 37.33
CA LYS A 536 7.38 7.82 37.12
C LYS A 536 8.10 6.93 36.11
N ALA A 537 8.00 5.60 36.23
CA ALA A 537 8.62 4.65 35.31
C ALA A 537 8.24 4.90 33.83
N VAL A 538 6.95 5.10 33.56
CA VAL A 538 6.47 5.37 32.21
C VAL A 538 6.84 6.79 31.75
N THR A 539 6.78 7.78 32.65
CA THR A 539 7.17 9.17 32.34
C THR A 539 8.65 9.26 32.00
N ASP A 540 9.52 8.65 32.81
CA ASP A 540 10.97 8.68 32.62
C ASP A 540 11.35 7.96 31.32
N CYS A 541 10.73 6.81 31.03
CA CYS A 541 10.94 6.10 29.76
C CYS A 541 10.52 6.96 28.55
N LEU A 542 9.29 7.50 28.54
CA LEU A 542 8.83 8.31 27.39
C LEU A 542 9.59 9.64 27.26
N LYS A 543 9.93 10.28 28.38
CA LYS A 543 10.64 11.55 28.37
C LYS A 543 12.11 11.37 28.04
N HIS A 544 12.82 10.58 28.83
CA HIS A 544 14.28 10.51 28.76
C HIS A 544 14.78 9.51 27.72
N ASP A 545 14.13 8.36 27.57
CA ASP A 545 14.56 7.33 26.60
C ASP A 545 14.00 7.50 25.20
N PHE A 546 12.96 8.33 25.03
CA PHE A 546 12.36 8.62 23.74
C PHE A 546 12.45 10.11 23.36
N LEU A 547 11.72 11.00 24.05
CA LEU A 547 11.66 12.42 23.68
C LEU A 547 13.01 13.14 23.75
N ASP A 548 13.83 12.87 24.76
CA ASP A 548 15.16 13.47 24.95
C ASP A 548 16.28 12.61 24.32
N SER A 549 15.93 11.51 23.65
CA SER A 549 16.92 10.58 23.11
C SER A 549 17.71 11.22 21.96
N SER A 550 19.03 11.27 22.10
CA SER A 550 19.96 11.73 21.05
C SER A 550 19.93 10.87 19.79
N PHE A 551 19.47 9.62 19.91
CA PHE A 551 19.22 8.78 18.74
C PHE A 551 18.09 9.35 17.87
N LEU A 552 17.23 10.21 18.40
CA LEU A 552 16.10 10.77 17.66
C LEU A 552 16.30 12.23 17.25
N ASP A 553 17.52 12.79 17.35
CA ASP A 553 17.81 14.19 17.01
C ASP A 553 17.56 14.54 15.54
N ILE A 554 17.51 13.53 14.67
CA ILE A 554 17.22 13.71 13.24
C ILE A 554 15.72 13.89 12.93
N TYR A 555 14.84 13.74 13.93
CA TYR A 555 13.40 13.82 13.76
C TYR A 555 12.84 15.07 14.45
N ASP A 556 12.14 15.90 13.68
CA ASP A 556 11.44 17.07 14.22
C ASP A 556 10.24 16.67 15.09
N THR A 557 9.58 15.57 14.75
CA THR A 557 8.44 15.01 15.48
C THR A 557 8.75 13.59 15.95
N LYS A 558 8.44 13.32 17.23
CA LYS A 558 8.69 12.02 17.87
C LYS A 558 7.35 11.37 18.21
N SER A 559 7.07 10.21 17.62
CA SER A 559 5.76 9.56 17.60
C SER A 559 5.83 8.14 18.12
N VAL A 560 5.23 7.91 19.29
CA VAL A 560 5.07 6.58 19.88
C VAL A 560 3.80 6.48 20.72
N GLY A 561 3.25 5.29 20.80
CA GLY A 561 2.28 4.86 21.79
C GLY A 561 2.63 3.47 22.31
N ILE A 562 2.28 3.20 23.57
CA ILE A 562 2.59 1.95 24.24
C ILE A 562 1.47 1.59 25.22
N ILE A 563 1.08 0.31 25.22
CA ILE A 563 0.27 -0.29 26.29
C ILE A 563 1.14 -1.21 27.15
N MET A 564 0.89 -1.24 28.44
CA MET A 564 1.73 -1.87 29.45
C MET A 564 0.87 -2.59 30.47
N LEU A 565 1.29 -3.78 30.86
CA LEU A 565 0.73 -4.53 31.97
C LEU A 565 1.86 -4.85 32.94
N ARG A 566 1.74 -4.44 34.19
CA ARG A 566 2.59 -4.89 35.29
C ARG A 566 1.81 -5.84 36.20
N VAL A 567 2.48 -6.89 36.64
CA VAL A 567 1.92 -7.97 37.45
C VAL A 567 2.83 -8.20 38.64
N GLN A 568 2.28 -8.13 39.84
CA GLN A 568 3.02 -8.41 41.06
C GLN A 568 2.18 -9.26 42.00
N THR A 569 2.75 -10.38 42.44
CA THR A 569 2.14 -11.24 43.45
C THR A 569 2.46 -10.69 44.84
N LEU A 570 1.42 -10.33 45.60
CA LEU A 570 1.50 -9.80 46.95
C LEU A 570 0.82 -10.77 47.91
N GLU A 571 1.61 -11.51 48.69
CA GLU A 571 1.17 -12.52 49.67
C GLU A 571 0.15 -13.54 49.10
N ASN A 572 -1.14 -13.21 49.13
CA ASN A 572 -2.26 -14.05 48.68
C ASN A 572 -3.05 -13.47 47.49
N ASP A 573 -2.65 -12.32 46.96
CA ASP A 573 -3.35 -11.65 45.85
C ASP A 573 -2.37 -11.27 44.73
N ARG A 574 -2.93 -11.04 43.53
CA ARG A 574 -2.17 -10.60 42.36
C ARG A 574 -2.62 -9.20 41.98
N ARG A 575 -1.71 -8.24 42.17
CA ARG A 575 -1.91 -6.87 41.70
C ARG A 575 -1.63 -6.82 40.20
N LEU A 576 -2.63 -6.38 39.45
CA LEU A 576 -2.53 -6.11 38.01
C LEU A 576 -2.66 -4.61 37.81
N GLU A 577 -1.73 -4.04 37.06
CA GLU A 577 -1.71 -2.60 36.79
C GLU A 577 -1.60 -2.40 35.29
N PHE A 578 -2.64 -1.82 34.70
CA PHE A 578 -2.69 -1.55 33.28
C PHE A 578 -2.43 -0.07 33.01
N TRP A 579 -1.46 0.19 32.13
CA TRP A 579 -1.03 1.55 31.80
C TRP A 579 -0.91 1.71 30.29
N TYR A 580 -1.03 2.95 29.84
CA TYR A 580 -0.74 3.32 28.46
C TYR A 580 -0.10 4.71 28.42
N GLY A 581 0.67 4.98 27.38
CA GLY A 581 1.28 6.29 27.16
C GLY A 581 1.53 6.53 25.69
N HIS A 582 1.46 7.78 25.24
CA HIS A 582 1.74 8.14 23.85
C HIS A 582 2.20 9.59 23.72
N THR A 583 2.89 9.89 22.63
CA THR A 583 3.31 11.26 22.23
C THR A 583 2.50 11.79 21.04
N THR A 584 1.62 10.95 20.49
CA THR A 584 0.77 11.26 19.32
C THR A 584 -0.49 12.06 19.69
N GLU A 585 -1.22 12.56 18.70
CA GLU A 585 -2.50 13.26 18.94
C GLU A 585 -3.53 12.36 19.64
N ASP A 586 -3.67 11.13 19.13
CA ASP A 586 -4.61 10.15 19.65
C ASP A 586 -3.99 8.76 19.77
N MET A 587 -4.56 7.94 20.67
CA MET A 587 -4.31 6.51 20.76
C MET A 587 -5.59 5.75 21.09
N GLY A 588 -5.85 4.65 20.38
CA GLY A 588 -7.03 3.82 20.58
C GLY A 588 -6.72 2.61 21.44
N VAL A 589 -7.39 2.47 22.59
CA VAL A 589 -7.14 1.39 23.57
C VAL A 589 -8.44 0.70 23.97
N GLY A 590 -8.41 -0.62 24.04
CA GLY A 590 -9.48 -1.45 24.61
C GLY A 590 -8.93 -2.39 25.67
N TYR A 591 -9.69 -2.65 26.72
CA TYR A 591 -9.30 -3.62 27.75
C TYR A 591 -10.50 -4.27 28.44
N MET A 592 -10.25 -5.45 29.02
CA MET A 592 -11.25 -6.24 29.72
C MET A 592 -10.57 -7.08 30.81
N SER A 593 -11.20 -7.16 31.99
CA SER A 593 -10.82 -8.08 33.07
C SER A 593 -11.89 -9.16 33.25
N SER A 594 -11.59 -10.20 34.03
CA SER A 594 -12.53 -11.24 34.42
C SER A 594 -13.84 -10.70 35.02
N THR A 595 -13.75 -9.59 35.78
CA THR A 595 -14.86 -8.94 36.49
C THR A 595 -15.70 -8.01 35.61
N HIS A 596 -15.21 -7.62 34.44
CA HIS A 596 -15.98 -6.77 33.52
C HIS A 596 -17.03 -7.58 32.75
N SER A 597 -18.27 -7.08 32.72
CA SER A 597 -19.35 -7.65 31.88
C SER A 597 -19.22 -7.27 30.40
N LYS A 598 -18.53 -6.17 30.10
CA LYS A 598 -18.23 -5.67 28.75
C LYS A 598 -16.83 -5.05 28.71
N PRO A 599 -16.12 -5.09 27.57
CA PRO A 599 -14.86 -4.37 27.40
C PRO A 599 -15.06 -2.87 27.60
N LYS A 600 -14.03 -2.22 28.13
CA LYS A 600 -13.89 -0.77 28.12
C LYS A 600 -13.04 -0.37 26.94
N VAL A 601 -13.47 0.66 26.22
CA VAL A 601 -12.76 1.16 25.05
C VAL A 601 -12.69 2.68 25.11
N THR A 602 -11.51 3.22 24.89
CA THR A 602 -11.23 4.65 25.00
C THR A 602 -10.35 5.10 23.85
N ARG A 603 -10.66 6.27 23.30
CA ARG A 603 -9.74 7.07 22.50
C ARG A 603 -9.09 8.07 23.45
N ILE A 604 -7.79 7.96 23.60
CA ILE A 604 -6.98 8.81 24.46
C ILE A 604 -6.49 9.97 23.59
N LYS A 605 -6.64 11.19 24.08
CA LYS A 605 -6.16 12.42 23.43
C LYS A 605 -4.94 12.93 24.17
N SER A 606 -4.01 13.54 23.44
CA SER A 606 -2.94 14.31 24.05
C SER A 606 -3.51 15.47 24.88
N ILE A 607 -3.14 15.56 26.15
CA ILE A 607 -3.31 16.76 26.99
C ILE A 607 -1.99 17.51 26.92
N HIS A 608 -2.02 18.84 26.96
CA HIS A 608 -0.94 19.80 26.70
C HIS A 608 0.44 19.62 27.40
N ASP A 609 0.71 18.52 28.11
CA ASP A 609 2.03 18.17 28.67
C ASP A 609 2.49 16.72 28.35
N GLY A 610 1.85 16.00 27.41
CA GLY A 610 2.42 14.80 26.77
C GLY A 610 2.64 13.56 27.65
N VAL A 611 2.07 13.47 28.86
CA VAL A 611 2.35 12.38 29.80
C VAL A 611 1.08 11.88 30.53
N LEU A 612 0.72 10.61 30.24
CA LEU A 612 -0.11 9.64 30.98
C LEU A 612 -1.56 9.98 31.43
N MET A 613 -2.47 9.01 31.20
CA MET A 613 -3.73 8.86 31.94
C MET A 613 -3.84 7.44 32.52
N ASP A 614 -4.18 7.35 33.81
CA ASP A 614 -4.44 6.13 34.57
C ASP A 614 -5.72 5.41 34.13
N ILE A 615 -5.69 4.08 33.91
CA ILE A 615 -6.87 3.24 34.17
C ILE A 615 -6.55 1.78 34.58
N TYR A 616 -7.04 1.43 35.79
CA TYR A 616 -7.25 0.10 36.40
C TYR A 616 -6.10 -0.55 37.18
#